data_AF-A0A2S3ZKU5-F1
#
_entry.id   AF-A0A2S3ZKU5-F1
#
_cell.length_a   1.000
_cell.length_b   1.000
_cell.length_c   1.000
_cell.angle_alpha   90.00
_cell.angle_beta   90.00
_cell.angle_gamma   90.00
#
_symmetry.space_group_name_H-M   'P 1'
#
loop_
_entity.id
_entity.type
_entity.pdbx_description
1 polymer ?
#
loop_
_entity_poly.entity_id
_entity_poly.type
_entity_poly.pdbx_seq_one_letter_code
_entity_poly.pdbx_strand_id
1 'polypeptide(L)'
;MTRINNLDEPEIKGILRRLKALETATPLGSSSISRGSLRILSPEGLIVEGSARVSGVLDVTGTENVSGDLNVDGTLNVSGTETVAGTLDVTGLLKLIGNALLTGDLIIGAGGEITVAGSPSATLGVTPSGYPGLAWSGAGWVAAIAGNGVVLSNSTGSAFARVTPSAAALVAGSTSVQVSSSAVTITNLPQTSQPANLYVHPTTGVLYRSTGISA
;
A
#
# COMPACT_ATOMS: atom_id res chain seq x y z
N MET A 1 -70.57 25.23 -39.64
CA MET A 1 -69.12 25.04 -39.84
C MET A 1 -68.64 26.06 -40.85
N THR A 2 -68.08 27.18 -40.41
CA THR A 2 -67.48 28.18 -41.29
C THR A 2 -66.14 27.61 -41.76
N ARG A 3 -66.01 27.33 -43.06
CA ARG A 3 -64.74 26.91 -43.66
C ARG A 3 -63.85 28.15 -43.83
N ILE A 4 -62.61 28.05 -43.37
CA ILE A 4 -61.57 29.06 -43.63
C ILE A 4 -61.23 28.95 -45.12
N ASN A 5 -61.82 29.83 -45.94
CA ASN A 5 -61.77 29.74 -47.40
C ASN A 5 -60.75 30.68 -48.05
N ASN A 6 -59.97 31.44 -47.27
CA ASN A 6 -59.01 32.39 -47.84
C ASN A 6 -57.71 32.46 -47.02
N LEU A 7 -56.65 31.83 -47.53
CA LEU A 7 -55.31 31.80 -46.90
C LEU A 7 -54.50 33.09 -47.18
N ASP A 8 -54.99 33.99 -48.02
CA ASP A 8 -54.34 35.25 -48.39
C ASP A 8 -54.76 36.46 -47.54
N GLU A 9 -55.62 36.24 -46.55
CA GLU A 9 -56.08 37.28 -45.63
C GLU A 9 -54.89 37.87 -44.83
N PRO A 10 -54.75 39.21 -44.77
CA PRO A 10 -53.57 39.86 -44.18
C PRO A 10 -53.33 39.50 -42.71
N GLU A 11 -54.38 39.11 -41.99
CA GLU A 11 -54.31 38.62 -40.61
C GLU A 11 -53.54 37.29 -40.51
N ILE A 12 -53.79 36.34 -41.42
CA ILE A 12 -53.10 35.05 -41.47
C ILE A 12 -51.61 35.28 -41.76
N LYS A 13 -51.27 36.14 -42.73
CA LYS A 13 -49.87 36.49 -43.03
C LYS A 13 -49.16 37.16 -41.84
N GLY A 14 -49.88 37.97 -41.07
CA GLY A 14 -49.38 38.57 -39.84
C GLY A 14 -49.13 37.55 -38.73
N ILE A 15 -50.06 36.61 -38.53
CA ILE A 15 -49.93 35.48 -37.59
C ILE A 15 -48.74 34.62 -37.97
N LEU A 16 -48.60 34.25 -39.25
CA LEU A 16 -47.48 33.44 -39.74
C LEU A 16 -46.13 34.13 -39.51
N ARG A 17 -46.04 35.46 -39.66
CA ARG A 17 -44.81 36.21 -39.37
C ARG A 17 -44.45 36.20 -37.89
N ARG A 18 -45.44 36.35 -37.00
CA ARG A 18 -45.24 36.32 -35.54
C ARG A 18 -44.92 34.93 -35.04
N LEU A 19 -45.55 33.90 -35.61
CA LEU A 19 -45.24 32.50 -35.35
C LEU A 19 -43.79 32.20 -35.75
N LYS A 20 -43.38 32.58 -36.97
CA LYS A 20 -41.98 32.42 -37.41
C LYS A 20 -40.99 33.13 -36.48
N ALA A 21 -41.34 34.33 -35.99
CA ALA A 21 -40.50 35.04 -35.04
C ALA A 21 -40.41 34.33 -33.67
N LEU A 22 -41.49 33.69 -33.20
CA LEU A 22 -41.48 32.86 -31.99
C LEU A 22 -40.67 31.57 -32.18
N GLU A 23 -40.80 30.93 -33.35
CA GLU A 23 -40.06 29.71 -33.69
C GLU A 23 -38.55 29.94 -33.78
N THR A 24 -38.12 31.14 -34.18
CA THR A 24 -36.69 31.50 -34.28
C THR A 24 -36.17 32.35 -33.11
N ALA A 25 -37.00 32.62 -32.10
CA ALA A 25 -36.59 33.43 -30.96
C ALA A 25 -35.65 32.66 -30.03
N THR A 26 -34.72 33.37 -29.39
CA THR A 26 -33.87 32.86 -28.31
C THR A 26 -34.30 33.49 -26.97
N PRO A 27 -35.48 33.15 -26.43
CA PRO A 27 -36.08 33.87 -25.29
C PRO A 27 -35.27 33.80 -23.98
N LEU A 28 -34.24 32.94 -23.91
CA LEU A 28 -33.41 32.76 -22.71
C LEU A 28 -32.00 33.36 -22.83
N GLY A 29 -31.59 33.88 -23.99
CA GLY A 29 -30.20 34.29 -24.24
C GLY A 29 -29.66 35.42 -23.34
N SER A 30 -30.53 36.18 -22.67
CA SER A 30 -30.13 37.21 -21.69
C SER A 30 -31.12 37.29 -20.52
N SER A 31 -31.82 36.19 -20.23
CA SER A 31 -32.83 36.14 -19.18
C SER A 31 -32.20 35.80 -17.84
N SER A 32 -32.59 36.51 -16.78
CA SER A 32 -32.14 36.25 -15.40
C SER A 32 -33.28 35.71 -14.56
N ILE A 33 -33.00 34.70 -13.74
CA ILE A 33 -33.95 34.18 -12.74
C ILE A 33 -33.48 34.65 -11.36
N SER A 34 -34.12 35.69 -10.82
CA SER A 34 -33.75 36.26 -9.52
C SER A 34 -34.56 35.67 -8.35
N ARG A 35 -35.69 35.03 -8.63
CA ARG A 35 -36.55 34.35 -7.65
C ARG A 35 -37.18 33.11 -8.29
N GLY A 36 -37.35 32.05 -7.49
CA GLY A 36 -37.88 30.77 -7.96
C GLY A 36 -36.79 29.82 -8.46
N SER A 37 -37.20 28.77 -9.18
CA SER A 37 -36.30 27.75 -9.73
C SER A 37 -36.50 27.59 -11.24
N LEU A 38 -35.44 27.17 -11.94
CA LEU A 38 -35.53 26.69 -13.32
C LEU A 38 -35.81 25.18 -13.28
N ARG A 39 -36.90 24.75 -13.90
CA ARG A 39 -37.19 23.31 -14.09
C ARG A 39 -37.14 22.99 -15.58
N ILE A 40 -36.27 22.07 -15.96
CA ILE A 40 -36.13 21.59 -17.34
C ILE A 40 -36.74 20.19 -17.41
N LEU A 41 -37.77 20.03 -18.24
CA LEU A 41 -38.44 18.75 -18.51
C LEU A 41 -37.97 18.15 -19.84
N SER A 42 -36.69 18.32 -20.14
CA SER A 42 -36.04 17.69 -21.30
C SER A 42 -35.38 16.39 -20.87
N PRO A 43 -35.49 15.30 -21.64
CA PRO A 43 -34.70 14.09 -21.42
C PRO A 43 -33.19 14.35 -21.40
N GLU A 44 -32.73 15.32 -22.18
CA GLU A 44 -31.31 15.72 -22.27
C GLU A 44 -30.87 16.63 -21.12
N GLY A 45 -31.80 17.08 -20.28
CA GLY A 45 -31.50 18.01 -19.19
C GLY A 45 -30.99 19.37 -19.68
N LEU A 46 -30.04 19.95 -18.94
CA LEU A 46 -29.37 21.21 -19.25
C LEU A 46 -28.04 20.92 -19.96
N ILE A 47 -27.88 21.43 -21.18
CA ILE A 47 -26.60 21.42 -21.89
C ILE A 47 -26.01 22.83 -21.79
N VAL A 48 -24.78 22.93 -21.28
CA VAL A 48 -24.00 24.17 -21.24
C VAL A 48 -22.78 24.00 -22.14
N GLU A 49 -22.74 24.74 -23.24
CA GLU A 49 -21.55 24.82 -24.09
C GLU A 49 -20.67 25.98 -23.60
N GLY A 50 -19.52 25.63 -23.02
CA GLY A 50 -18.61 26.59 -22.39
C GLY A 50 -18.52 26.38 -20.88
N SER A 51 -18.46 27.47 -20.11
CA SER A 51 -18.27 27.41 -18.66
C SER A 51 -19.58 27.68 -17.92
N ALA A 52 -19.88 26.83 -16.94
CA ALA A 52 -20.90 27.09 -15.92
C ALA A 52 -20.21 27.46 -14.60
N ARG A 53 -20.77 28.42 -13.86
CA ARG A 53 -20.35 28.71 -12.49
C ARG A 53 -21.55 28.64 -11.56
N VAL A 54 -21.46 27.78 -10.55
CA VAL A 54 -22.43 27.69 -9.46
C VAL A 54 -21.78 28.30 -8.22
N SER A 55 -22.33 29.39 -7.69
CA SER A 55 -21.77 30.09 -6.51
C SER A 55 -22.37 29.58 -5.19
N GLY A 56 -22.88 28.34 -5.19
CA GLY A 56 -23.57 27.72 -4.06
C GLY A 56 -23.48 26.20 -4.17
N VAL A 57 -24.45 25.50 -3.61
CA VAL A 57 -24.48 24.03 -3.65
C VAL A 57 -24.95 23.56 -5.03
N LEU A 58 -24.17 22.65 -5.63
CA LEU A 58 -24.62 21.79 -6.71
C LEU A 58 -24.90 20.42 -6.11
N ASP A 59 -26.16 20.01 -6.12
CA ASP A 59 -26.59 18.67 -5.71
C ASP A 59 -26.95 17.88 -6.96
N VAL A 60 -26.19 16.82 -7.24
CA VAL A 60 -26.38 15.94 -8.40
C VAL A 60 -26.90 14.61 -7.90
N THR A 61 -28.08 14.22 -8.38
CA THR A 61 -28.62 12.89 -8.13
C THR A 61 -28.39 12.01 -9.36
N GLY A 62 -27.84 10.81 -9.15
CA GLY A 62 -27.45 9.90 -10.23
C GLY A 62 -25.95 9.90 -10.50
N THR A 63 -25.57 9.65 -11.75
CA THR A 63 -24.15 9.57 -12.16
C THR A 63 -23.64 10.92 -12.60
N GLU A 64 -22.54 11.36 -12.01
CA GLU A 64 -21.75 12.49 -12.48
C GLU A 64 -20.50 11.97 -13.21
N ASN A 65 -20.28 12.43 -14.44
CA ASN A 65 -19.07 12.15 -15.19
C ASN A 65 -18.30 13.45 -15.36
N VAL A 66 -17.17 13.57 -14.68
CA VAL A 66 -16.24 14.70 -14.85
C VAL A 66 -15.13 14.27 -15.79
N SER A 67 -15.08 14.86 -16.98
CA SER A 67 -13.95 14.70 -17.89
C SER A 67 -12.95 15.83 -17.65
N GLY A 68 -11.70 15.50 -17.33
CA GLY A 68 -10.65 16.46 -16.99
C GLY A 68 -10.40 16.53 -15.49
N ASP A 69 -9.85 17.66 -15.03
CA ASP A 69 -9.43 17.82 -13.64
C ASP A 69 -10.62 18.16 -12.73
N LEU A 70 -10.73 17.46 -11.61
CA LEU A 70 -11.63 17.79 -10.51
C LEU A 70 -10.78 18.32 -9.35
N ASN A 71 -10.86 19.63 -9.09
CA ASN A 71 -10.29 20.21 -7.88
C ASN A 71 -11.39 20.38 -6.82
N VAL A 72 -11.17 19.81 -5.63
CA VAL A 72 -12.10 19.93 -4.49
C VAL A 72 -11.41 20.70 -3.38
N ASP A 73 -11.80 21.95 -3.21
CA ASP A 73 -11.36 22.75 -2.07
C ASP A 73 -12.18 22.37 -0.83
N GLY A 74 -11.76 21.32 -0.13
CA GLY A 74 -12.40 20.84 1.10
C GLY A 74 -12.40 19.32 1.24
N THR A 75 -13.36 18.80 2.00
CA THR A 75 -13.51 17.35 2.22
C THR A 75 -14.25 16.70 1.07
N LEU A 76 -13.61 15.73 0.42
CA LEU A 76 -14.28 14.80 -0.49
C LEU A 76 -14.58 13.50 0.26
N ASN A 77 -15.87 13.23 0.50
CA ASN A 77 -16.31 11.93 1.00
C ASN A 77 -16.76 11.08 -0.18
N VAL A 78 -15.99 10.05 -0.51
CA VAL A 78 -16.39 9.01 -1.48
C VAL A 78 -16.75 7.76 -0.69
N SER A 79 -17.78 7.07 -1.13
CA SER A 79 -18.22 5.82 -0.53
C SER A 79 -18.43 4.78 -1.61
N GLY A 80 -18.02 3.55 -1.34
CA GLY A 80 -18.10 2.46 -2.29
C GLY A 80 -16.72 1.92 -2.59
N THR A 81 -16.47 1.55 -3.85
CA THR A 81 -15.18 1.10 -4.32
C THR A 81 -14.60 2.15 -5.26
N GLU A 82 -13.41 2.63 -4.91
CA GLU A 82 -12.70 3.63 -5.67
C GLU A 82 -11.54 2.98 -6.44
N THR A 83 -11.39 3.35 -7.70
CA THR A 83 -10.22 2.97 -8.52
C THR A 83 -9.52 4.23 -8.97
N VAL A 84 -8.28 4.41 -8.51
CA VAL A 84 -7.40 5.47 -8.99
C VAL A 84 -6.46 4.84 -10.01
N ALA A 85 -6.67 5.14 -11.29
CA ALA A 85 -5.76 4.73 -12.34
C ALA A 85 -4.62 5.75 -12.42
N GLY A 86 -3.40 5.33 -12.05
CA GLY A 86 -2.20 6.17 -12.07
C GLY A 86 -1.62 6.43 -10.69
N THR A 87 -0.92 7.55 -10.54
CA THR A 87 -0.26 7.94 -9.29
C THR A 87 -1.28 8.55 -8.33
N LEU A 88 -1.31 8.04 -7.10
CA LEU A 88 -1.99 8.70 -5.98
C LEU A 88 -0.93 9.39 -5.11
N ASP A 89 -0.92 10.71 -5.12
CA ASP A 89 -0.10 11.51 -4.21
C ASP A 89 -0.95 11.92 -3.00
N VAL A 90 -0.57 11.43 -1.82
CA VAL A 90 -1.21 11.78 -0.55
C VAL A 90 -0.22 12.58 0.28
N THR A 91 -0.41 13.89 0.31
CA THR A 91 0.45 14.80 1.09
C THR A 91 0.09 14.83 2.59
N GLY A 92 -1.10 14.35 2.93
CA GLY A 92 -1.62 14.24 4.30
C GLY A 92 -1.55 12.82 4.87
N LEU A 93 -2.32 12.56 5.93
CA LEU A 93 -2.40 11.24 6.55
C LEU A 93 -3.23 10.28 5.70
N LEU A 94 -2.68 9.08 5.43
CA LEU A 94 -3.42 7.96 4.86
C LEU A 94 -3.76 6.95 5.96
N LYS A 95 -5.05 6.78 6.24
CA LYS A 95 -5.54 5.69 7.10
C LYS A 95 -6.17 4.62 6.23
N LEU A 96 -5.52 3.46 6.13
CA LEU A 96 -6.10 2.27 5.54
C LEU A 96 -6.64 1.37 6.65
N ILE A 97 -7.88 0.92 6.50
CA ILE A 97 -8.46 -0.10 7.37
C ILE A 97 -8.57 -1.37 6.53
N GLY A 98 -7.86 -2.43 6.93
CA GLY A 98 -7.77 -3.67 6.17
C GLY A 98 -6.36 -3.89 5.58
N ASN A 99 -6.28 -4.73 4.57
CA ASN A 99 -4.99 -5.16 4.00
C ASN A 99 -4.50 -4.18 2.93
N ALA A 100 -3.19 -3.90 2.92
CA ALA A 100 -2.50 -3.16 1.87
C ALA A 100 -1.61 -4.10 1.05
N LEU A 101 -1.63 -3.97 -0.28
CA LEU A 101 -0.64 -4.59 -1.17
C LEU A 101 0.21 -3.50 -1.82
N LEU A 102 1.52 -3.55 -1.58
CA LEU A 102 2.49 -2.69 -2.23
C LEU A 102 3.39 -3.55 -3.11
N THR A 103 3.38 -3.29 -4.42
CA THR A 103 4.17 -4.06 -5.42
C THR A 103 5.56 -3.47 -5.67
N GLY A 104 5.83 -2.28 -5.15
CA GLY A 104 7.14 -1.63 -5.17
C GLY A 104 7.72 -1.47 -3.77
N ASP A 105 8.81 -0.71 -3.70
CA ASP A 105 9.48 -0.45 -2.44
C ASP A 105 8.57 0.37 -1.52
N LEU A 106 8.35 -0.17 -0.32
CA LEU A 106 7.85 0.63 0.78
C LEU A 106 9.00 1.46 1.33
N ILE A 107 9.18 2.65 0.77
CA ILE A 107 10.12 3.63 1.30
C ILE A 107 9.42 4.37 2.43
N ILE A 108 9.78 3.98 3.65
CA ILE A 108 9.39 4.73 4.83
C ILE A 108 10.35 5.92 4.95
N GLY A 109 9.79 7.13 4.79
CA GLY A 109 10.55 8.37 4.92
C GLY A 109 11.14 8.57 6.31
N ALA A 110 11.95 9.61 6.46
CA ALA A 110 12.61 9.92 7.72
C ALA A 110 11.58 10.08 8.87
N GLY A 111 11.67 9.21 9.88
CA GLY A 111 10.78 9.23 11.05
C GLY A 111 9.51 8.39 10.94
N GLY A 112 9.28 7.64 9.85
CA GLY A 112 8.14 6.70 9.76
C GLY A 112 8.43 5.31 10.34
N GLU A 113 7.38 4.56 10.66
CA GLU A 113 7.45 3.22 11.27
C GLU A 113 6.49 2.23 10.58
N ILE A 114 6.88 0.94 10.51
CA ILE A 114 6.01 -0.19 10.16
C ILE A 114 5.69 -0.96 11.44
N THR A 115 4.50 -0.75 12.01
CA THR A 115 4.02 -1.49 13.18
C THR A 115 3.14 -2.66 12.73
N VAL A 116 3.56 -3.89 13.01
CA VAL A 116 2.73 -5.08 12.81
C VAL A 116 2.02 -5.39 14.12
N ALA A 117 0.69 -5.30 14.14
CA ALA A 117 -0.15 -5.62 15.30
C ALA A 117 -0.82 -6.99 15.09
N GLY A 118 -0.60 -7.93 16.01
CA GLY A 118 -1.02 -9.33 15.90
C GLY A 118 -0.47 -10.13 17.09
N SER A 119 -0.99 -11.33 17.32
CA SER A 119 -0.57 -12.18 18.44
C SER A 119 -0.11 -13.56 17.94
N PRO A 120 1.22 -13.78 17.76
CA PRO A 120 2.27 -12.77 17.78
C PRO A 120 2.44 -12.08 16.43
N SER A 121 2.57 -10.76 16.43
CA SER A 121 2.88 -9.99 15.24
C SER A 121 4.26 -10.35 14.71
N ALA A 122 4.36 -10.45 13.39
CA ALA A 122 5.58 -10.77 12.66
C ALA A 122 6.05 -9.52 11.91
N THR A 123 7.25 -9.04 12.21
CA THR A 123 7.81 -7.84 11.57
C THR A 123 8.72 -8.26 10.41
N LEU A 124 8.49 -7.75 9.21
CA LEU A 124 9.42 -7.76 8.09
C LEU A 124 10.19 -6.42 8.15
N GLY A 125 11.44 -6.38 8.64
CA GLY A 125 12.12 -5.12 8.95
C GLY A 125 13.56 -5.31 9.42
N VAL A 126 14.01 -4.62 10.48
CA VAL A 126 15.23 -5.00 11.21
C VAL A 126 14.83 -5.78 12.46
N THR A 127 15.54 -6.86 12.78
CA THR A 127 15.29 -7.67 13.98
C THR A 127 15.83 -7.01 15.26
N PRO A 128 15.60 -7.59 16.46
CA PRO A 128 16.20 -7.11 17.72
C PRO A 128 17.74 -7.02 17.74
N SER A 129 18.42 -7.63 16.77
CA SER A 129 19.88 -7.60 16.64
C SER A 129 20.43 -6.47 15.77
N GLY A 130 19.56 -5.61 15.21
CA GLY A 130 19.97 -4.41 14.46
C GLY A 130 20.21 -4.65 12.96
N TYR A 131 19.68 -5.75 12.42
CA TYR A 131 19.91 -6.17 11.05
C TYR A 131 18.63 -6.50 10.32
N PRO A 132 18.56 -6.29 8.98
CA PRO A 132 17.40 -6.64 8.18
C PRO A 132 17.00 -8.10 8.38
N GLY A 133 15.71 -8.33 8.62
CA GLY A 133 15.19 -9.63 8.97
C GLY A 133 13.81 -9.63 9.59
N LEU A 134 13.42 -10.81 10.05
CA LEU A 134 12.08 -11.15 10.48
C LEU A 134 12.05 -11.44 11.98
N ALA A 135 11.06 -10.94 12.70
CA ALA A 135 10.91 -11.23 14.12
C ALA A 135 9.46 -11.51 14.48
N TRP A 136 9.25 -12.54 15.30
CA TRP A 136 7.93 -12.90 15.83
C TRP A 136 7.87 -12.54 17.31
N SER A 137 6.81 -11.85 17.72
CA SER A 137 6.57 -11.51 19.13
C SER A 137 6.55 -12.77 20.03
N GLY A 138 7.28 -12.73 21.14
CA GLY A 138 7.38 -13.86 22.08
C GLY A 138 8.08 -15.12 21.55
N ALA A 139 8.57 -15.11 20.31
CA ALA A 139 9.19 -16.24 19.64
C ALA A 139 10.54 -15.84 19.02
N GLY A 140 11.00 -16.57 18.00
CA GLY A 140 12.32 -16.33 17.41
C GLY A 140 12.41 -15.10 16.50
N TRP A 141 13.62 -14.86 16.02
CA TRP A 141 13.93 -13.86 15.01
C TRP A 141 15.00 -14.38 14.05
N VAL A 142 15.03 -13.84 12.83
CA VAL A 142 15.97 -14.16 11.75
C VAL A 142 16.53 -12.87 11.21
N ALA A 143 17.83 -12.66 11.23
CA ALA A 143 18.43 -11.38 10.86
C ALA A 143 19.74 -11.54 10.13
N ALA A 144 20.15 -10.53 9.35
CA ALA A 144 21.57 -10.38 9.12
C ALA A 144 22.35 -10.21 10.45
N ILE A 145 23.66 -10.34 10.45
CA ILE A 145 24.53 -10.12 11.62
C ILE A 145 25.84 -9.47 11.20
N ALA A 146 26.58 -8.98 12.21
CA ALA A 146 27.84 -8.28 12.02
C ALA A 146 28.82 -9.09 11.19
N GLY A 147 29.45 -8.41 10.24
CA GLY A 147 30.40 -9.02 9.32
C GLY A 147 29.72 -9.85 8.23
N ASN A 148 28.62 -9.38 7.64
CA ASN A 148 27.96 -10.00 6.47
C ASN A 148 27.44 -11.42 6.70
N GLY A 149 26.90 -11.69 7.88
CA GLY A 149 26.32 -12.99 8.23
C GLY A 149 24.79 -12.97 8.35
N VAL A 150 24.19 -14.12 8.62
CA VAL A 150 22.77 -14.29 8.96
C VAL A 150 22.62 -15.20 10.19
N VAL A 151 21.65 -14.92 11.05
CA VAL A 151 21.31 -15.70 12.24
C VAL A 151 19.82 -16.01 12.30
N LEU A 152 19.50 -17.19 12.80
CA LEU A 152 18.17 -17.60 13.24
C LEU A 152 18.27 -17.87 14.74
N SER A 153 17.47 -17.20 15.53
CA SER A 153 17.56 -17.22 16.98
C SER A 153 16.20 -17.45 17.61
N ASN A 154 16.19 -18.07 18.78
CA ASN A 154 15.04 -18.00 19.67
C ASN A 154 14.86 -16.57 20.22
N SER A 155 13.77 -16.36 20.97
CA SER A 155 13.45 -15.05 21.58
C SER A 155 14.56 -14.51 22.48
N THR A 156 15.33 -15.39 23.13
CA THR A 156 16.32 -15.00 24.15
C THR A 156 17.75 -14.86 23.64
N GLY A 157 18.03 -15.23 22.39
CA GLY A 157 19.41 -15.28 21.89
C GLY A 157 20.26 -16.39 22.50
N SER A 158 19.69 -17.24 23.36
CA SER A 158 20.44 -18.32 24.02
C SER A 158 20.58 -19.53 23.12
N ALA A 159 19.65 -19.73 22.18
CA ALA A 159 19.75 -20.77 21.19
C ALA A 159 19.62 -20.15 19.80
N PHE A 160 20.66 -20.32 18.99
CA PHE A 160 20.69 -19.76 17.65
C PHE A 160 21.57 -20.57 16.70
N ALA A 161 21.27 -20.44 15.42
CA ALA A 161 22.13 -20.84 14.32
C ALA A 161 22.61 -19.58 13.62
N ARG A 162 23.91 -19.42 13.38
CA ARG A 162 24.47 -18.29 12.63
C ARG A 162 25.42 -18.75 11.54
N VAL A 163 25.54 -17.92 10.52
CA VAL A 163 26.56 -18.02 9.47
C VAL A 163 27.18 -16.63 9.32
N THR A 164 28.49 -16.58 9.21
CA THR A 164 29.28 -15.41 8.83
C THR A 164 30.15 -15.80 7.61
N PRO A 165 30.83 -14.87 6.93
CA PRO A 165 31.69 -15.16 5.79
C PRO A 165 32.81 -16.15 6.10
N SER A 166 33.20 -16.28 7.37
CA SER A 166 34.34 -17.08 7.81
C SER A 166 33.96 -18.25 8.73
N ALA A 167 32.70 -18.37 9.16
CA ALA A 167 32.28 -19.41 10.09
C ALA A 167 30.78 -19.69 10.09
N ALA A 168 30.38 -20.87 10.53
CA ALA A 168 29.00 -21.22 10.85
C ALA A 168 28.92 -21.84 12.26
N ALA A 169 27.86 -21.56 13.01
CA ALA A 169 27.70 -22.09 14.36
C ALA A 169 26.26 -22.44 14.72
N LEU A 170 26.13 -23.48 15.54
CA LEU A 170 24.92 -23.84 16.28
C LEU A 170 25.21 -23.67 17.77
N VAL A 171 24.35 -22.94 18.47
CA VAL A 171 24.55 -22.58 19.88
C VAL A 171 23.29 -22.90 20.66
N ALA A 172 23.46 -23.49 21.85
CA ALA A 172 22.42 -23.72 22.84
C ALA A 172 23.00 -23.45 24.24
N GLY A 173 22.70 -22.27 24.79
CA GLY A 173 23.28 -21.77 26.03
C GLY A 173 24.79 -21.57 25.88
N SER A 174 25.57 -22.21 26.74
CA SER A 174 27.04 -22.18 26.69
C SER A 174 27.64 -23.27 25.79
N THR A 175 26.83 -24.24 25.38
CA THR A 175 27.24 -25.34 24.51
C THR A 175 27.09 -24.91 23.05
N SER A 176 28.12 -25.13 22.24
CA SER A 176 28.10 -24.77 20.83
C SER A 176 28.92 -25.71 19.97
N VAL A 177 28.60 -25.73 18.68
CA VAL A 177 29.43 -26.30 17.61
C VAL A 177 29.66 -25.20 16.60
N GLN A 178 30.92 -24.88 16.32
CA GLN A 178 31.32 -23.85 15.36
C GLN A 178 32.31 -24.42 14.36
N VAL A 179 32.07 -24.17 13.07
CA VAL A 179 32.97 -24.51 11.96
C VAL A 179 33.53 -23.21 11.42
N SER A 180 34.85 -23.14 11.24
CA SER A 180 35.53 -22.05 10.53
C SER A 180 36.31 -22.59 9.34
N SER A 181 37.03 -21.73 8.62
CA SER A 181 37.96 -22.14 7.56
C SER A 181 39.13 -23.01 8.03
N SER A 182 39.36 -23.10 9.34
CA SER A 182 40.54 -23.74 9.93
C SER A 182 40.23 -24.89 10.87
N ALA A 183 39.07 -24.92 11.53
CA ALA A 183 38.75 -25.93 12.53
C ALA A 183 37.24 -26.10 12.78
N VAL A 184 36.91 -27.18 13.48
CA VAL A 184 35.61 -27.40 14.12
C VAL A 184 35.81 -27.33 15.63
N THR A 185 35.10 -26.44 16.29
CA THR A 185 35.17 -26.18 17.74
C THR A 185 33.86 -26.60 18.39
N ILE A 186 33.94 -27.33 19.50
CA ILE A 186 32.78 -27.73 20.31
C ILE A 186 33.01 -27.26 21.75
N THR A 187 32.09 -26.48 22.30
CA THR A 187 32.22 -25.89 23.65
C THR A 187 31.32 -26.55 24.68
N ASN A 188 31.75 -26.61 25.94
CA ASN A 188 31.00 -27.13 27.09
C ASN A 188 30.44 -28.56 26.88
N LEU A 189 31.32 -29.44 26.39
CA LEU A 189 31.08 -30.88 26.41
C LEU A 189 31.00 -31.40 27.86
N PRO A 190 30.06 -32.31 28.16
CA PRO A 190 30.03 -32.99 29.46
C PRO A 190 31.32 -33.76 29.73
N GLN A 191 31.78 -33.72 30.97
CA GLN A 191 32.97 -34.44 31.37
C GLN A 191 32.64 -35.89 31.74
N THR A 192 33.59 -36.78 31.47
CA THR A 192 33.54 -38.20 31.79
C THR A 192 34.85 -38.60 32.46
N SER A 193 34.84 -39.64 33.29
CA SER A 193 36.05 -40.25 33.85
C SER A 193 36.71 -41.25 32.89
N GLN A 194 36.10 -41.50 31.72
CA GLN A 194 36.64 -42.35 30.67
C GLN A 194 37.83 -41.67 29.97
N PRO A 195 38.85 -42.44 29.52
CA PRO A 195 39.97 -41.89 28.77
C PRO A 195 39.48 -41.27 27.45
N ALA A 196 40.03 -40.11 27.09
CA ALA A 196 39.67 -39.41 25.85
C ALA A 196 39.86 -40.33 24.62
N ASN A 197 38.86 -40.42 23.74
CA ASN A 197 38.86 -41.25 22.53
C ASN A 197 37.98 -40.63 21.43
N LEU A 198 38.25 -40.90 20.16
CA LEU A 198 38.83 -39.93 19.24
C LEU A 198 40.22 -39.56 19.74
N TYR A 199 41.25 -39.92 18.94
CA TYR A 199 42.44 -39.08 18.90
C TYR A 199 42.00 -37.81 18.20
N VAL A 200 41.10 -37.07 18.83
CA VAL A 200 41.27 -35.65 18.95
C VAL A 200 42.74 -35.51 19.20
N HIS A 201 43.48 -35.29 18.11
CA HIS A 201 44.92 -35.48 18.15
C HIS A 201 45.30 -34.53 19.26
N PRO A 202 45.91 -35.06 20.33
CA PRO A 202 45.96 -34.45 21.64
C PRO A 202 46.54 -33.06 21.47
N THR A 203 47.43 -32.92 20.48
CA THR A 203 47.97 -31.69 19.97
C THR A 203 47.05 -30.85 19.09
N THR A 204 46.31 -31.41 18.12
CA THR A 204 45.67 -30.61 17.07
C THR A 204 44.17 -30.41 17.23
N GLY A 205 43.46 -31.09 18.16
CA GLY A 205 42.11 -30.72 18.66
C GLY A 205 40.94 -30.81 17.67
N VAL A 206 41.23 -30.62 16.39
CA VAL A 206 40.64 -31.32 15.28
C VAL A 206 40.45 -32.75 15.75
N LEU A 207 39.24 -33.24 15.52
CA LEU A 207 39.03 -34.65 15.47
C LEU A 207 39.94 -35.17 14.36
N TYR A 208 41.17 -35.48 14.74
CA TYR A 208 41.97 -36.36 13.96
C TYR A 208 41.29 -37.70 14.16
N ARG A 209 41.20 -38.40 13.07
CA ARG A 209 41.13 -39.84 13.22
C ARG A 209 42.47 -40.25 13.82
N SER A 210 42.46 -41.03 14.89
CA SER A 210 43.68 -41.72 15.33
C SER A 210 44.25 -42.48 14.13
N THR A 211 45.55 -42.35 13.88
CA THR A 211 46.21 -43.11 12.80
C THR A 211 47.03 -44.30 13.32
N GLY A 212 47.12 -44.51 14.64
CA GLY A 212 48.10 -45.40 15.30
C GLY A 212 49.49 -44.74 15.30
N ILE A 213 50.25 -44.70 16.40
CA ILE A 213 51.06 -45.81 16.93
C ILE A 213 51.51 -45.44 18.36
N SER A 214 51.61 -46.44 19.22
CA SER A 214 51.87 -46.36 20.66
C SER A 214 53.34 -46.13 21.01
N ALA A 215 53.56 -45.80 22.28
CA ALA A 215 54.46 -46.62 23.08
C ALA A 215 53.59 -47.38 24.09
#